data_AF-A0A174C006-F1
#
_entry.id   AF-A0A174C006-F1
#
_cell.length_a   1.000
_cell.length_b   1.000
_cell.length_c   1.000
_cell.angle_alpha   90.00
_cell.angle_beta   90.00
_cell.angle_gamma   90.00
#
_symmetry.space_group_name_H-M   'P 1'
#
loop_
_entity.id
_entity.type
_entity.pdbx_description
1 polymer ?
#
loop_
_entity_poly.entity_id
_entity_poly.type
_entity_poly.pdbx_seq_one_letter_code
_entity_poly.pdbx_strand_id
1 'polypeptide(L)'
;MSVNILADFKENGIDKNEPHIVLYTDNEYEAGMIIKAKLEERGCKVESLIVVEGKWTLVQLHDMANYGTGIEKVHPRLLYVSGDMLQYLNGLRNRPEEVAQLKNEIRRRANGQKGNREAQ
;
A
#
# COMPACT_ATOMS: atom_id res chain seq x y z
N MET A 1 -12.50 9.12 15.03
CA MET A 1 -11.39 8.21 15.37
C MET A 1 -10.27 8.51 14.38
N SER A 2 -9.04 8.72 14.84
CA SER A 2 -7.94 9.06 13.91
C SER A 2 -7.45 7.83 13.17
N VAL A 3 -7.16 7.99 11.88
CA VAL A 3 -6.74 6.93 10.96
C VAL A 3 -5.48 7.31 10.19
N ASN A 4 -4.86 6.34 9.53
CA ASN A 4 -3.71 6.54 8.66
C ASN A 4 -4.11 6.24 7.22
N ILE A 5 -3.50 6.92 6.25
CA ILE A 5 -3.73 6.66 4.82
C ILE A 5 -2.42 6.24 4.18
N LEU A 6 -2.45 5.11 3.48
CA LEU A 6 -1.39 4.59 2.64
C LEU A 6 -1.76 4.89 1.19
N ALA A 7 -0.97 5.73 0.52
CA ALA A 7 -1.13 6.02 -0.88
C ALA A 7 -0.01 5.36 -1.67
N ASP A 8 -0.40 4.40 -2.50
CA ASP A 8 0.49 3.74 -3.46
C ASP A 8 0.46 4.50 -4.78
N PHE A 9 1.62 4.77 -5.37
CA PHE A 9 1.73 5.59 -6.57
C PHE A 9 2.97 5.27 -7.39
N LYS A 10 2.91 5.59 -8.68
CA LYS A 10 4.02 5.51 -9.63
C LYS A 10 4.45 6.90 -10.05
N GLU A 11 5.75 7.08 -10.24
CA GLU A 11 6.32 8.29 -10.81
C GLU A 11 6.93 7.96 -12.16
N ASN A 12 6.48 8.63 -13.23
CA ASN A 12 6.89 8.33 -14.61
C ASN A 12 6.66 6.85 -15.02
N GLY A 13 5.60 6.22 -14.49
CA GLY A 13 5.27 4.82 -14.74
C GLY A 13 6.09 3.80 -13.94
N ILE A 14 7.00 4.26 -13.08
CA ILE A 14 7.85 3.42 -12.24
C ILE A 14 7.31 3.42 -10.81
N ASP A 15 7.13 2.22 -10.26
CA ASP A 15 6.85 2.01 -8.84
C ASP A 15 8.17 2.07 -8.05
N LYS A 16 8.29 3.01 -7.12
CA LYS A 16 9.48 3.20 -6.29
C LYS A 16 9.45 2.36 -5.00
N ASN A 17 8.36 1.64 -4.72
CA ASN A 17 8.08 0.99 -3.44
C ASN A 17 8.18 1.97 -2.25
N GLU A 18 7.80 3.22 -2.47
CA GLU A 18 7.83 4.27 -1.45
C GLU A 18 6.42 4.87 -1.32
N PRO A 19 5.58 4.33 -0.43
CA PRO A 19 4.20 4.81 -0.26
C PRO A 19 4.21 6.21 0.36
N HIS A 20 3.23 7.03 -0.03
CA HIS A 20 2.96 8.27 0.69
C HIS A 20 2.05 7.99 1.88
N ILE A 21 2.47 8.35 3.09
CA ILE A 21 1.76 8.02 4.33
C ILE A 21 1.22 9.29 5.00
N VAL A 22 -0.08 9.31 5.25
CA VAL A 22 -0.73 10.31 6.11
C VAL A 22 -1.00 9.69 7.46
N LEU A 23 -0.62 10.39 8.53
CA LEU A 23 -0.84 9.95 9.90
C LEU A 23 -1.99 10.72 10.56
N TYR A 24 -2.76 10.01 11.38
CA TYR A 24 -3.71 10.56 12.35
C TYR A 24 -4.76 11.54 11.82
N THR A 25 -5.27 11.33 10.60
CA THR A 25 -6.39 12.13 10.08
C THR A 25 -7.71 11.72 10.73
N ASP A 26 -8.58 12.68 11.01
CA ASP A 26 -9.96 12.49 11.44
C ASP A 26 -10.96 12.53 10.28
N ASN A 27 -10.54 13.02 9.11
CA ASN A 27 -11.32 13.01 7.87
C ASN A 27 -10.59 12.21 6.78
N GLU A 28 -10.91 10.91 6.69
CA GLU A 28 -10.23 9.97 5.79
C GLU A 28 -10.47 10.31 4.31
N TYR A 29 -11.69 10.71 3.95
CA TYR A 29 -12.05 10.97 2.56
C TYR A 29 -11.36 12.24 2.04
N GLU A 30 -11.48 13.34 2.78
CA GLU A 30 -10.88 14.62 2.39
C GLU A 30 -9.36 14.52 2.32
N ALA A 31 -8.71 13.97 3.35
CA ALA A 31 -7.27 13.79 3.36
C ALA A 31 -6.78 12.89 2.22
N GLY A 32 -7.50 11.80 1.95
CA GLY A 32 -7.19 10.88 0.85
C GLY A 32 -7.27 11.57 -0.52
N MET A 33 -8.35 12.31 -0.77
CA MET A 33 -8.53 13.02 -2.05
C MET A 33 -7.53 14.16 -2.23
N ILE A 34 -7.16 14.89 -1.17
CA ILE A 34 -6.13 15.93 -1.22
C ILE A 34 -4.76 15.35 -1.57
N ILE A 35 -4.36 14.24 -0.95
CA ILE A 35 -3.08 13.58 -1.27
C ILE A 35 -3.08 13.09 -2.71
N LYS A 36 -4.19 12.49 -3.16
CA LYS A 36 -4.32 12.04 -4.55
C LYS A 36 -4.10 13.19 -5.53
N ALA A 37 -4.82 14.29 -5.35
CA ALA A 37 -4.69 15.46 -6.20
C ALA A 37 -3.25 16.01 -6.21
N LYS A 38 -2.62 16.14 -5.04
CA LYS A 38 -1.23 16.63 -4.93
C LYS A 38 -0.20 15.71 -5.60
N LEU A 39 -0.38 14.39 -5.54
CA LEU A 39 0.49 13.44 -6.22
C LEU A 39 0.30 13.53 -7.74
N GLU A 40 -0.95 13.61 -8.20
CA GLU A 40 -1.28 13.73 -9.63
C GLU A 40 -0.79 15.05 -10.23
N GLU A 41 -0.88 16.16 -9.50
CA GLU A 41 -0.32 17.46 -9.89
C GLU A 41 1.22 17.41 -10.08
N ARG A 42 1.90 16.50 -9.40
CA ARG A 42 3.35 16.28 -9.52
C ARG A 42 3.72 15.31 -10.66
N GLY A 43 2.72 14.83 -11.41
CA GLY A 43 2.92 13.84 -12.47
C GLY A 43 3.01 12.40 -11.97
N CYS A 44 2.67 12.13 -10.70
CA CYS A 44 2.54 10.78 -10.21
C CYS A 44 1.18 10.18 -10.58
N LYS A 45 1.13 8.87 -10.81
CA LYS A 45 -0.11 8.12 -10.95
C LYS A 45 -0.41 7.40 -9.66
N VAL A 46 -1.46 7.82 -8.95
CA VAL A 46 -1.92 7.10 -7.75
C VAL A 46 -2.60 5.81 -8.16
N GLU A 47 -2.14 4.69 -7.59
CA GLU A 47 -2.63 3.34 -7.85
C GLU A 47 -3.68 2.91 -6.82
N SER A 48 -3.49 3.26 -5.55
CA SER A 48 -4.49 3.00 -4.50
C SER A 48 -4.39 3.96 -3.31
N LEU A 49 -5.50 4.12 -2.59
CA LEU A 49 -5.57 4.77 -1.28
C LEU A 49 -6.23 3.82 -0.28
N ILE A 50 -5.46 3.41 0.73
CA ILE A 50 -5.90 2.46 1.75
C ILE A 50 -5.89 3.16 3.11
N VAL A 51 -7.00 3.09 3.82
CA VAL A 51 -7.14 3.61 5.18
C VAL A 51 -6.88 2.50 6.17
N VAL A 52 -6.07 2.81 7.18
CA VAL A 52 -5.69 1.91 8.26
C VAL A 52 -5.99 2.56 9.60
N GLU A 53 -6.92 1.96 10.35
CA GLU A 53 -7.24 2.40 11.71
C GLU A 53 -6.20 1.93 12.72
N GLY A 54 -6.03 2.72 13.79
CA GLY A 54 -5.20 2.37 14.93
C GLY A 54 -3.87 3.13 15.00
N LYS A 55 -3.09 2.81 16.03
CA LYS A 55 -1.77 3.40 16.28
C LYS A 55 -0.70 2.50 15.68
N TRP A 56 -0.05 3.00 14.64
CA TRP A 56 1.00 2.30 13.91
C TRP A 56 2.22 3.20 13.77
N THR A 57 3.40 2.61 13.79
CA THR A 57 4.62 3.35 13.47
C THR A 57 4.72 3.56 11.96
N LEU A 58 5.47 4.58 11.53
CA LEU A 58 5.75 4.81 10.10
C LEU A 58 6.37 3.58 9.43
N VAL A 59 7.29 2.90 10.12
CA VAL A 59 7.93 1.66 9.62
C VAL A 59 6.89 0.56 9.40
N GLN A 60 5.96 0.38 10.35
CA GLN A 60 4.90 -0.62 10.20
C GLN A 60 3.96 -0.30 9.03
N LEU A 61 3.61 0.97 8.86
CA LEU A 61 2.75 1.42 7.76
C LEU A 61 3.43 1.27 6.40
N HIS A 62 4.73 1.58 6.32
CA HIS A 62 5.56 1.34 5.14
C HIS A 62 5.67 -0.15 4.79
N ASP A 63 5.98 -0.99 5.77
CA ASP A 63 6.08 -2.45 5.60
C ASP A 63 4.71 -3.07 5.22
N MET A 64 3.62 -2.49 5.70
CA MET A 64 2.25 -2.88 5.35
C MET A 64 1.91 -2.55 3.90
N ALA A 65 2.21 -1.33 3.45
CA ALA A 65 1.93 -0.91 2.08
C ALA A 65 2.73 -1.72 1.04
N ASN A 66 4.02 -1.94 1.29
CA ASN A 66 4.92 -2.56 0.30
C ASN A 66 4.92 -4.09 0.34
N TYR A 67 4.70 -4.70 1.51
CA TYR A 67 4.88 -6.14 1.69
C TYR A 67 3.63 -6.85 2.23
N GLY A 68 2.55 -6.12 2.51
CA GLY A 68 1.36 -6.67 3.16
C GLY A 68 1.63 -7.14 4.59
N THR A 69 2.71 -6.68 5.23
CA THR A 69 3.07 -7.12 6.59
C THR A 69 2.07 -6.61 7.61
N GLY A 70 1.50 -7.52 8.41
CA GLY A 70 0.54 -7.15 9.46
C GLY A 70 -0.83 -6.75 8.94
N ILE A 71 -1.10 -6.96 7.64
CA ILE A 71 -2.40 -6.63 7.04
C ILE A 71 -3.55 -7.48 7.62
N GLU A 72 -3.24 -8.66 8.15
CA GLU A 72 -4.18 -9.54 8.84
C GLU A 72 -4.68 -8.97 10.18
N LYS A 73 -4.00 -7.96 10.72
CA LYS A 73 -4.31 -7.33 12.01
C LYS A 73 -5.11 -6.04 11.84
N VAL A 74 -5.39 -5.64 10.61
CA VAL A 74 -6.12 -4.41 10.29
C VAL A 74 -7.40 -4.72 9.53
N HIS A 75 -8.39 -3.84 9.66
CA HIS A 75 -9.54 -3.78 8.75
C HIS A 75 -9.32 -2.61 7.79
N PRO A 76 -8.60 -2.83 6.67
CA PRO A 76 -8.31 -1.74 5.76
C PRO A 76 -9.59 -1.32 5.03
N ARG A 77 -9.79 -0.01 4.86
CA ARG A 77 -10.83 0.53 3.97
C ARG A 77 -10.18 1.06 2.70
N LEU A 78 -10.73 0.69 1.55
CA LEU A 78 -10.26 1.18 0.26
C LEU A 78 -11.02 2.47 -0.08
N LEU A 79 -10.31 3.60 -0.19
CA LEU A 79 -10.91 4.87 -0.63
C LEU A 79 -10.85 5.04 -2.14
N TYR A 80 -9.79 4.54 -2.76
CA TYR A 80 -9.56 4.68 -4.19
C TYR A 80 -8.68 3.55 -4.69
N VAL A 81 -8.93 3.15 -5.93
CA VAL A 81 -8.09 2.24 -6.69
C VAL A 81 -8.14 2.64 -8.15
N SER A 82 -6.99 2.63 -8.83
CA SER A 82 -6.90 2.99 -10.24
C SER A 82 -7.58 1.93 -11.13
N GLY A 83 -7.95 2.33 -12.35
CA GLY A 83 -8.47 1.38 -13.35
C GLY A 83 -7.47 0.29 -13.69
N ASP A 84 -6.19 0.62 -13.82
CA ASP A 84 -5.09 -0.34 -14.09
C ASP A 84 -4.96 -1.35 -12.94
N MET A 85 -4.98 -0.87 -11.70
CA MET A 85 -4.89 -1.70 -10.51
C MET A 85 -6.12 -2.63 -10.40
N LEU A 86 -7.32 -2.14 -10.72
CA LEU A 86 -8.51 -2.98 -10.82
C LEU A 86 -8.39 -4.05 -11.91
N GLN A 87 -7.88 -3.71 -13.09
CA GLN A 87 -7.66 -4.68 -14.17
C GLN A 87 -6.64 -5.74 -13.76
N TYR A 88 -5.56 -5.32 -13.11
CA TYR A 88 -4.54 -6.22 -12.57
C TYR A 88 -5.12 -7.20 -11.55
N LEU A 89 -5.86 -6.70 -10.55
CA LEU A 89 -6.51 -7.52 -9.52
C LEU A 89 -7.54 -8.49 -10.12
N ASN A 90 -8.32 -8.04 -11.10
CA ASN A 90 -9.26 -8.89 -11.82
C ASN A 90 -8.56 -9.96 -12.68
N GLY A 91 -7.42 -9.62 -13.28
CA GLY A 91 -6.58 -10.56 -14.02
C GLY A 91 -6.03 -11.67 -13.12
N LEU A 92 -5.52 -11.31 -11.94
CA LEU A 92 -5.05 -12.25 -10.93
C LEU A 92 -6.14 -13.23 -10.48
N ARG A 93 -7.39 -12.77 -10.33
CA ARG A 93 -8.52 -13.65 -9.96
C ARG A 93 -8.72 -14.81 -10.93
N ASN A 94 -8.36 -14.61 -12.19
CA ASN A 94 -8.51 -15.60 -13.26
C ASN A 94 -7.22 -16.41 -13.52
N ARG A 95 -6.14 -16.19 -12.76
CA ARG A 95 -4.82 -16.84 -12.93
C ARG A 95 -4.24 -17.32 -11.59
N PRO A 96 -4.70 -18.46 -11.07
CA PRO A 96 -4.30 -18.95 -9.74
C PRO A 96 -2.79 -19.24 -9.61
N GLU A 97 -2.10 -19.58 -10.70
CA GLU A 97 -0.66 -19.83 -10.71
C GLU A 97 0.16 -18.55 -10.47
N GLU A 98 -0.22 -17.44 -11.10
CA GLU A 98 0.42 -16.12 -10.89
C GLU A 98 0.21 -15.64 -9.45
N VAL A 99 -0.98 -15.89 -8.87
CA VAL A 99 -1.25 -15.59 -7.45
C VAL A 99 -0.34 -16.40 -6.53
N ALA A 100 -0.09 -17.67 -6.84
CA ALA A 100 0.81 -18.50 -6.04
C ALA A 100 2.28 -18.02 -6.12
N GLN A 101 2.73 -17.62 -7.31
CA GLN A 101 4.07 -17.04 -7.50
C GLN A 101 4.21 -15.71 -6.75
N LEU A 102 3.23 -14.81 -6.86
CA LEU A 102 3.22 -13.52 -6.18
C LEU A 102 3.24 -13.69 -4.66
N LYS A 103 2.44 -14.62 -4.12
CA LYS A 103 2.47 -14.96 -2.67
C LYS A 103 3.83 -15.47 -2.21
N ASN A 104 4.50 -16.28 -3.02
CA ASN A 104 5.84 -16.78 -2.70
C ASN A 104 6.88 -15.67 -2.75
N GLU A 105 6.79 -14.75 -3.70
CA GLU A 105 7.67 -13.60 -3.79
C GLU A 105 7.50 -12.65 -2.60
N ILE A 106 6.26 -12.30 -2.24
CA ILE A 106 5.94 -11.50 -1.05
C ILE A 106 6.53 -12.15 0.21
N ARG A 107 6.33 -13.47 0.39
CA ARG A 107 6.90 -14.22 1.52
C ARG A 107 8.42 -14.19 1.54
N ARG A 108 9.08 -14.33 0.39
CA ARG A 108 10.56 -14.27 0.30
C ARG A 108 11.07 -12.89 0.71
N ARG A 109 10.46 -11.82 0.22
CA ARG A 109 10.83 -10.44 0.58
C ARG A 109 10.62 -10.16 2.07
N ALA A 110 9.48 -10.57 2.62
CA ALA A 110 9.17 -10.43 4.04
C ALA A 110 10.15 -11.23 4.95
N ASN A 111 10.54 -12.43 4.54
CA ASN A 111 11.48 -13.27 5.31
C ASN A 111 12.94 -12.82 5.17
N GLY A 112 13.35 -12.31 4.01
CA GLY A 112 14.70 -11.79 3.78
C GLY A 112 15.05 -10.59 4.68
N GLN A 113 14.06 -9.78 5.07
CA GLN A 113 14.27 -8.68 6.00
C GLN A 113 14.33 -9.10 7.48
N LYS A 114 13.66 -10.21 7.87
CA LYS A 114 13.80 -10.75 9.24
C LYS A 114 15.23 -11.21 9.53
N GLY A 115 15.87 -11.90 8.57
CA GLY A 115 17.26 -12.35 8.72
C GLY A 115 18.29 -11.21 8.79
N ASN A 116 18.01 -10.07 8.16
CA ASN A 116 18.90 -8.89 8.23
C ASN A 116 18.71 -8.04 9.49
N ARG A 117 17.55 -8.13 10.17
CA ARG A 117 17.30 -7.46 11.45
C ARG A 117 17.88 -8.21 12.67
N GLU A 118 18.20 -9.50 12.53
CA GLU A 118 18.87 -10.30 13.59
C GLU A 118 20.42 -10.19 13.54
N ALA A 119 20.96 -9.53 12.50
CA ALA A 119 22.40 -9.37 12.29
C ALA A 119 22.92 -7.93 12.54
N GLN A 120 22.07 -7.03 13.08
CA GLN A 120 22.41 -5.67 13.51
C GLN A 120 22.05 -5.48 14.98
#